data_AF-A0A833AQ05-F1
#
_entry.id   AF-A0A833AQ05-F1
#
_cell.length_a   1.000
_cell.length_b   1.000
_cell.length_c   1.000
_cell.angle_alpha   90.00
_cell.angle_beta   90.00
_cell.angle_gamma   90.00
#
_symmetry.space_group_name_H-M   'P 1'
#
loop_
_entity.id
_entity.type
_entity.pdbx_description
1 polymer ?
#
loop_
_entity_poly.entity_id
_entity_poly.type
_entity_poly.pdbx_seq_one_letter_code
_entity_poly.pdbx_strand_id
1 'polypeptide(L)'
;MLIVQLILESLVDAGARFAKAGEFTERAFINGKLDLVQAESIDALIRASTESELSLIHNHYSGHFSNSIKSIRSSFIELLSLIELELDFSEEDVEFASREKLSILLTSTESQLQALYNSFKRSHIIRDGFSVAIIGKPNVGKSSFLNLLLKKERAIVSDIAGTTRDVITEAIDIGGYNFVFSDTAGIHKTEDP
;
A
#
# COMPACT_ATOMS: atom_id res chain seq x y z
N MET A 1 -24.20 -21.84 -2.51
CA MET A 1 -24.41 -21.32 -3.88
C MET A 1 -24.22 -22.46 -4.89
N LEU A 2 -25.22 -23.31 -5.09
CA LEU A 2 -25.08 -24.58 -5.86
C LEU A 2 -24.81 -24.35 -7.35
N ILE A 3 -25.46 -23.36 -7.96
CA ILE A 3 -25.34 -23.07 -9.41
C ILE A 3 -23.89 -22.72 -9.78
N VAL A 4 -23.21 -21.90 -8.99
CA VAL A 4 -21.82 -21.49 -9.28
C VAL A 4 -20.84 -22.64 -9.14
N GLN A 5 -21.08 -23.55 -8.21
CA GLN A 5 -20.29 -24.77 -8.09
C GLN A 5 -20.43 -25.65 -9.34
N LEU A 6 -21.67 -25.89 -9.80
CA LEU A 6 -21.92 -26.68 -11.03
C LEU A 6 -21.28 -26.05 -12.28
N ILE A 7 -21.27 -24.71 -12.36
CA ILE A 7 -20.60 -23.99 -13.44
C ILE A 7 -19.07 -24.20 -13.37
N LEU A 8 -18.46 -24.06 -12.19
CA LEU A 8 -17.01 -24.28 -12.01
C LEU A 8 -16.61 -25.72 -12.35
N GLU A 9 -17.39 -26.70 -11.88
CA GLU A 9 -17.17 -28.13 -12.20
C GLU A 9 -17.25 -28.37 -13.72
N SER A 10 -18.28 -27.83 -14.40
CA SER A 10 -18.43 -27.95 -15.85
C SER A 10 -17.25 -27.34 -16.63
N LEU A 11 -16.67 -26.24 -16.14
CA LEU A 11 -15.49 -25.61 -16.75
C LEU A 11 -14.23 -26.46 -16.58
N VAL A 12 -14.06 -27.09 -15.41
CA VAL A 12 -12.94 -28.00 -15.14
C VAL A 12 -13.05 -29.26 -15.99
N ASP A 13 -14.26 -29.83 -16.13
CA ASP A 13 -14.53 -30.97 -17.01
C ASP A 13 -14.24 -30.64 -18.48
N ALA A 14 -14.42 -29.38 -18.90
CA ALA A 14 -14.05 -28.88 -20.22
C ALA A 14 -12.55 -28.60 -20.39
N GLY A 15 -11.71 -28.89 -19.39
CA GLY A 15 -10.25 -28.79 -19.45
C GLY A 15 -9.63 -27.58 -18.76
N ALA A 16 -10.43 -26.76 -18.07
CA ALA A 16 -9.89 -25.69 -17.23
C ALA A 16 -9.25 -26.24 -15.95
N ARG A 17 -8.35 -25.46 -15.34
CA ARG A 17 -7.81 -25.70 -14.00
C ARG A 17 -8.27 -24.60 -13.06
N PHE A 18 -8.54 -24.93 -11.80
CA PHE A 18 -8.71 -23.93 -10.75
C PHE A 18 -7.52 -22.97 -10.68
N ALA A 19 -7.79 -21.67 -10.67
CA ALA A 19 -6.76 -20.66 -10.50
C ALA A 19 -6.14 -20.71 -9.10
N LYS A 20 -4.84 -20.43 -8.99
CA LYS A 20 -4.16 -20.17 -7.72
C LYS A 20 -4.53 -18.77 -7.22
N ALA A 21 -4.26 -18.50 -5.94
CA ALA A 21 -4.42 -17.17 -5.38
C ALA A 21 -3.63 -16.13 -6.18
N GLY A 22 -4.30 -15.06 -6.62
CA GLY A 22 -3.67 -13.98 -7.40
C GLY A 22 -3.33 -14.31 -8.86
N GLU A 23 -3.58 -15.54 -9.35
CA GLU A 23 -3.06 -16.01 -10.64
C GLU A 23 -3.51 -15.15 -11.84
N PHE A 24 -4.72 -14.60 -11.82
CA PHE A 24 -5.20 -13.72 -12.89
C PHE A 24 -4.44 -12.39 -12.93
N THR A 25 -4.18 -11.80 -11.76
CA THR A 25 -3.40 -10.56 -11.62
C THR A 25 -1.93 -10.80 -11.99
N GLU A 26 -1.36 -11.91 -11.53
CA GLU A 26 -0.01 -12.35 -11.89
C GLU A 26 0.16 -12.48 -13.41
N ARG A 27 -0.80 -13.15 -14.08
CA ARG A 27 -0.80 -13.27 -15.54
C ARG A 27 -0.89 -11.91 -16.22
N ALA A 28 -1.66 -10.95 -15.69
CA ALA A 28 -1.73 -9.61 -16.25
C ALA A 28 -0.39 -8.86 -16.13
N PHE A 29 0.30 -9.00 -14.99
CA PHE A 29 1.64 -8.45 -14.76
C PHE A 29 2.69 -9.07 -15.69
N ILE A 30 2.79 -10.40 -15.74
CA ILE A 30 3.77 -11.10 -16.59
C ILE A 30 3.60 -10.76 -18.07
N ASN A 31 2.36 -10.58 -18.53
CA ASN A 31 2.07 -10.20 -19.91
C ASN A 31 2.17 -8.68 -20.15
N GLY A 32 2.67 -7.90 -19.20
CA GLY A 32 2.91 -6.45 -19.34
C GLY A 32 1.64 -5.61 -19.44
N LYS A 33 0.47 -6.15 -19.09
CA LYS A 33 -0.79 -5.37 -19.04
C LYS A 33 -0.83 -4.44 -17.83
N LEU A 34 -0.14 -4.83 -16.75
CA LEU A 34 0.00 -4.10 -15.51
C LEU A 34 1.48 -4.08 -15.12
N ASP A 35 1.92 -3.03 -14.45
CA ASP A 35 3.16 -3.10 -13.67
C ASP A 35 2.94 -3.68 -12.27
N LEU A 36 4.02 -3.87 -11.51
CA LEU A 36 3.96 -4.52 -10.20
C LEU A 36 3.12 -3.72 -9.19
N VAL A 37 3.24 -2.39 -9.22
CA VAL A 37 2.53 -1.50 -8.29
C VAL A 37 1.03 -1.54 -8.57
N GLN A 38 0.65 -1.55 -9.85
CA GLN A 38 -0.74 -1.72 -10.26
C GLN A 38 -1.30 -3.09 -9.88
N ALA A 39 -0.50 -4.15 -10.03
CA ALA A 39 -0.87 -5.51 -9.64
C ALA A 39 -1.12 -5.62 -8.12
N GLU A 40 -0.22 -5.07 -7.29
CA GLU A 40 -0.39 -5.02 -5.82
C GLU A 40 -1.61 -4.17 -5.41
N SER A 41 -1.88 -3.10 -6.16
CA SER A 41 -3.01 -2.20 -5.89
C SER A 41 -4.38 -2.88 -6.06
N ILE A 42 -4.47 -4.00 -6.79
CA ILE A 42 -5.74 -4.72 -6.96
C ILE A 42 -6.24 -5.34 -5.64
N ASP A 43 -5.36 -5.97 -4.86
CA ASP A 43 -5.77 -6.53 -3.55
C ASP A 43 -6.16 -5.40 -2.59
N ALA A 44 -5.40 -4.30 -2.60
CA ALA A 44 -5.73 -3.12 -1.82
C ALA A 44 -7.11 -2.54 -2.22
N LEU A 45 -7.42 -2.47 -3.52
CA LEU A 45 -8.70 -1.97 -4.02
C LEU A 45 -9.88 -2.83 -3.57
N ILE A 46 -9.72 -4.15 -3.58
CA ILE A 46 -10.75 -5.10 -3.13
C ILE A 46 -11.00 -4.96 -1.61
N ARG A 47 -9.97 -4.62 -0.84
CA ARG A 47 -10.04 -4.51 0.62
C ARG A 47 -10.38 -3.13 1.15
N ALA A 48 -10.26 -2.09 0.32
CA ALA A 48 -10.45 -0.70 0.73
C ALA A 48 -11.81 -0.51 1.41
N SER A 49 -11.78 0.13 2.57
CA SER A 49 -12.91 0.32 3.48
C SER A 49 -13.31 1.78 3.64
N THR A 50 -12.46 2.71 3.17
CA THR A 50 -12.67 4.16 3.27
C THR A 50 -12.42 4.88 1.94
N GLU A 51 -13.02 6.07 1.78
CA GLU A 51 -12.81 6.90 0.58
C GLU A 51 -11.35 7.35 0.43
N SER A 52 -10.64 7.63 1.53
CA SER A 52 -9.23 8.02 1.48
C SER A 52 -8.33 6.87 1.02
N GLU A 53 -8.61 5.63 1.44
CA GLU A 53 -7.91 4.43 0.94
C GLU A 53 -8.13 4.27 -0.56
N LEU A 54 -9.38 4.38 -1.03
CA LEU A 54 -9.71 4.28 -2.46
C LEU A 54 -9.00 5.35 -3.29
N SER A 55 -8.97 6.60 -2.81
CA SER A 55 -8.26 7.69 -3.49
C SER A 55 -6.75 7.46 -3.56
N LEU A 56 -6.14 6.97 -2.48
CA LEU A 56 -4.73 6.59 -2.46
C LEU A 56 -4.43 5.49 -3.48
N ILE A 57 -5.22 4.42 -3.46
CA ILE A 57 -5.06 3.26 -4.33
C ILE A 57 -5.28 3.65 -5.80
N HIS A 58 -6.24 4.52 -6.09
CA HIS A 58 -6.47 5.04 -7.43
C HIS A 58 -5.20 5.71 -8.01
N ASN A 59 -4.45 6.47 -7.20
CA ASN A 59 -3.20 7.09 -7.65
C ASN A 59 -2.10 6.08 -7.97
N HIS A 60 -2.06 4.94 -7.25
CA HIS A 60 -1.13 3.85 -7.55
C HIS A 60 -1.56 3.08 -8.81
N TYR A 61 -2.84 2.72 -8.90
CA TYR A 61 -3.41 1.97 -10.02
C TYR A 61 -3.38 2.74 -11.35
N SER A 62 -3.61 4.05 -11.33
CA SER A 62 -3.51 4.93 -12.51
C SER A 62 -2.07 5.10 -13.03
N GLY A 63 -1.07 4.56 -12.32
CA GLY A 63 0.32 4.54 -12.76
C GLY A 63 1.10 5.82 -12.46
N HIS A 64 0.53 6.78 -11.72
CA HIS A 64 1.26 7.99 -11.31
C HIS A 64 2.53 7.63 -10.53
N PHE A 65 2.43 6.71 -9.57
CA PHE A 65 3.58 6.25 -8.79
C PHE A 65 4.65 5.60 -9.68
N SER A 66 4.23 4.70 -10.58
CA SER A 66 5.14 4.03 -11.53
C SER A 66 5.83 5.03 -12.46
N ASN A 67 5.14 6.10 -12.88
CA ASN A 67 5.72 7.16 -13.69
C ASN A 67 6.77 7.97 -12.90
N SER A 68 6.52 8.27 -11.63
CA SER A 68 7.52 8.91 -10.75
C SER A 68 8.78 8.06 -10.61
N ILE A 69 8.64 6.75 -10.39
CA ILE A 69 9.79 5.82 -10.34
C ILE A 69 10.52 5.77 -11.68
N LYS A 70 9.80 5.69 -12.80
CA LYS A 70 10.40 5.69 -14.14
C LYS A 70 11.18 6.98 -14.41
N SER A 71 10.66 8.13 -13.97
CA SER A 71 11.33 9.43 -14.09
C SER A 71 12.66 9.44 -13.33
N ILE A 72 12.65 9.03 -12.05
CA ILE A 72 13.85 8.95 -11.22
C ILE A 72 14.87 7.99 -11.83
N ARG A 73 14.42 6.82 -12.31
CA ARG A 73 15.28 5.86 -13.00
C ARG A 73 15.94 6.48 -14.25
N SER A 74 15.20 7.24 -15.03
CA SER A 74 15.76 7.95 -16.20
C SER A 74 16.84 8.95 -15.77
N SER A 75 16.64 9.69 -14.68
CA SER A 75 17.66 10.60 -14.14
C SER A 75 18.93 9.86 -13.69
N PHE A 76 18.80 8.67 -13.09
CA PHE A 76 19.96 7.83 -12.76
C PHE A 76 20.70 7.32 -14.00
N ILE A 77 19.97 6.97 -15.06
CA ILE A 77 20.58 6.54 -16.33
C ILE A 77 21.35 7.70 -16.96
N GLU A 78 20.79 8.92 -16.94
CA GLU A 78 21.50 10.11 -17.44
C GLU A 78 22.75 10.40 -16.59
N LEU A 79 22.65 10.35 -15.25
CA LEU A 79 23.81 10.49 -14.37
C LEU A 79 24.90 9.46 -14.68
N LEU A 80 24.53 8.19 -14.80
CA LEU A 80 25.47 7.12 -15.11
C LEU A 80 26.15 7.36 -16.45
N SER A 81 25.41 7.78 -17.49
CA SER A 81 25.98 8.06 -18.81
C SER A 81 27.01 9.19 -18.79
N LEU A 82 26.80 10.21 -17.94
CA LEU A 82 27.74 11.32 -17.79
C LEU A 82 29.02 10.89 -17.07
N ILE A 83 28.88 10.03 -16.06
CA ILE A 83 30.02 9.47 -15.31
C ILE A 83 30.83 8.50 -16.18
N GLU A 84 30.16 7.63 -16.93
CA GLU A 84 30.82 6.69 -17.86
C GLU A 84 31.62 7.46 -18.91
N LEU A 85 31.07 8.54 -19.48
CA LEU A 85 31.80 9.42 -20.38
C LEU A 85 33.07 9.99 -19.71
N GLU A 86 32.97 10.46 -18.45
CA GLU A 86 34.10 10.99 -17.67
C GLU A 86 35.21 9.95 -17.47
N LEU A 87 34.84 8.71 -17.18
CA LEU A 87 35.79 7.63 -16.98
C LEU A 87 36.48 7.23 -18.31
N ASP A 88 35.72 7.12 -19.40
CA ASP A 88 36.22 6.65 -20.70
C ASP A 88 37.14 7.65 -21.41
N PHE A 89 36.94 8.96 -21.21
CA PHE A 89 37.69 10.02 -21.90
C PHE A 89 38.59 10.85 -20.96
N SER A 90 38.88 10.36 -19.75
CA SER A 90 39.67 11.08 -18.73
C SER A 90 41.08 11.51 -19.14
N GLU A 91 41.66 10.90 -20.19
CA GLU A 91 42.98 11.25 -20.75
C GLU A 91 42.90 12.13 -22.01
N GLU A 92 41.71 12.37 -22.56
CA GLU A 92 41.52 13.23 -23.72
C GLU A 92 41.17 14.67 -23.26
N ASP A 93 41.79 15.68 -23.88
CA ASP A 93 41.55 17.13 -23.65
C ASP A 93 40.17 17.57 -24.20
N VAL A 94 39.09 16.88 -23.80
CA VAL A 94 37.71 17.20 -24.17
C VAL A 94 37.08 18.03 -23.05
N GLU A 95 36.44 19.16 -23.39
CA GLU A 95 35.64 19.93 -22.42
C GLU A 95 34.48 19.07 -21.91
N PHE A 96 34.68 18.48 -20.75
CA PHE A 96 33.77 17.52 -20.15
C PHE A 96 32.44 18.14 -19.70
N ALA A 97 31.41 17.29 -19.65
CA ALA A 97 30.12 17.59 -19.06
C ALA A 97 30.30 18.38 -17.75
N SER A 98 29.83 19.62 -17.73
CA SER A 98 30.19 20.52 -16.65
C SER A 98 29.74 19.91 -15.31
N ARG A 99 30.63 19.89 -14.32
CA ARG A 99 30.31 19.40 -12.97
C ARG A 99 29.07 20.09 -12.40
N GLU A 100 28.75 21.30 -12.89
CA GLU A 100 27.49 21.96 -12.59
C GLU A 100 26.27 21.16 -13.09
N LYS A 101 26.28 20.63 -14.33
CA LYS A 101 25.18 19.81 -14.84
C LYS A 101 24.96 18.56 -14.01
N LEU A 102 26.03 17.85 -13.62
CA LEU A 102 25.96 16.70 -12.72
C LEU A 102 25.37 17.10 -11.36
N SER A 103 25.85 18.19 -10.77
CA SER A 103 25.35 18.70 -9.48
C SER A 103 23.86 19.07 -9.53
N ILE A 104 23.42 19.72 -10.60
CA ILE A 104 22.01 20.06 -10.84
C ILE A 104 21.15 18.80 -10.95
N LEU A 105 21.61 17.81 -11.73
CA LEU A 105 20.88 16.57 -11.95
C LEU A 105 20.79 15.73 -10.67
N LEU A 106 21.87 15.67 -9.88
CA LEU A 106 21.87 15.03 -8.56
C LEU A 106 20.89 15.70 -7.61
N THR A 107 20.97 17.03 -7.45
CA THR A 107 20.11 17.79 -6.54
C THR A 107 18.63 17.65 -6.91
N SER A 108 18.30 17.68 -8.20
CA SER A 108 16.92 17.50 -8.66
C SER A 108 16.42 16.07 -8.43
N THR A 109 17.25 15.06 -8.66
CA THR A 109 16.93 13.65 -8.41
C THR A 109 16.71 13.38 -6.92
N GLU A 110 17.57 13.92 -6.06
CA GLU A 110 17.42 13.86 -4.59
C GLU A 110 16.12 14.49 -4.14
N SER A 111 15.77 15.67 -4.69
CA SER A 111 14.50 16.34 -4.37
C SER A 111 13.28 15.49 -4.75
N GLN A 112 13.30 14.84 -5.92
CA GLN A 112 12.23 13.94 -6.35
C GLN A 112 12.09 12.72 -5.44
N LEU A 113 13.22 12.11 -5.05
CA LEU A 113 13.25 10.99 -4.10
C LEU A 113 12.71 11.40 -2.74
N GLN A 114 13.10 12.58 -2.24
CA GLN A 114 12.63 13.08 -0.95
C GLN A 114 11.12 13.37 -0.96
N ALA A 115 10.60 13.92 -2.05
CA ALA A 115 9.16 14.12 -2.24
C ALA A 115 8.41 12.79 -2.22
N LEU A 116 8.93 11.78 -2.93
CA LEU A 116 8.36 10.44 -2.95
C LEU A 116 8.38 9.81 -1.56
N TYR A 117 9.51 9.85 -0.85
CA TYR A 117 9.64 9.36 0.53
C TYR A 117 8.65 10.03 1.49
N ASN A 118 8.49 11.35 1.40
CA ASN A 118 7.55 12.07 2.25
C ASN A 118 6.09 11.71 1.96
N SER A 119 5.76 11.33 0.72
CA SER A 119 4.43 10.84 0.36
C SER A 119 4.10 9.50 1.03
N PHE A 120 5.09 8.62 1.23
CA PHE A 120 4.91 7.33 1.88
C PHE A 120 4.46 7.43 3.34
N LYS A 121 4.95 8.43 4.08
CA LYS A 121 4.52 8.62 5.47
C LYS A 121 3.01 8.88 5.59
N ARG A 122 2.45 9.61 4.63
CA ARG A 122 1.01 9.91 4.59
C ARG A 122 0.21 8.69 4.12
N SER A 123 0.70 7.98 3.10
CA SER A 123 0.02 6.79 2.58
C SER A 123 -0.06 5.67 3.62
N HIS A 124 0.96 5.52 4.46
CA HIS A 124 0.98 4.52 5.52
C HIS A 124 -0.14 4.74 6.55
N ILE A 125 -0.36 5.97 6.99
CA ILE A 125 -1.42 6.32 7.96
C ILE A 125 -2.81 6.09 7.33
N ILE A 126 -2.99 6.44 6.05
CA ILE A 126 -4.26 6.22 5.34
C ILE A 126 -4.55 4.72 5.21
N ARG A 127 -3.54 3.90 4.94
CA ARG A 127 -3.68 2.45 4.76
C ARG A 127 -3.86 1.68 6.07
N ASP A 128 -3.10 2.01 7.09
CA ASP A 128 -3.10 1.28 8.36
C ASP A 128 -4.14 1.82 9.35
N GLY A 129 -4.65 3.02 9.07
CA GLY A 129 -5.59 3.74 9.94
C GLY A 129 -4.92 4.41 11.14
N PHE A 130 -5.69 5.25 11.82
CA PHE A 130 -5.30 5.90 13.05
C PHE A 130 -5.51 4.95 14.22
N SER A 131 -4.43 4.55 14.89
CA SER A 131 -4.54 3.80 16.14
C SER A 131 -5.05 4.70 17.27
N VAL A 132 -6.16 4.30 17.89
CA VAL A 132 -6.78 5.04 19.00
C VAL A 132 -6.92 4.16 20.23
N ALA A 133 -6.28 4.58 21.32
CA ALA A 133 -6.45 3.96 22.63
C ALA A 133 -7.53 4.70 23.43
N ILE A 134 -8.50 3.96 23.98
CA ILE A 134 -9.49 4.51 24.91
C ILE A 134 -9.06 4.21 26.35
N ILE A 135 -8.62 5.25 27.06
CA ILE A 135 -8.06 5.11 28.42
C ILE A 135 -9.06 5.66 29.45
N GLY A 136 -9.20 4.95 30.57
CA GLY A 136 -10.07 5.39 31.68
C GLY A 136 -10.16 4.37 32.80
N LYS A 137 -10.67 4.79 33.97
CA LYS A 137 -10.84 3.94 35.15
C LYS A 137 -11.74 2.71 34.86
N PRO A 138 -11.69 1.64 35.66
CA PRO A 138 -12.64 0.53 35.55
C PRO A 138 -14.10 1.02 35.64
N ASN A 139 -15.01 0.37 34.92
CA ASN A 139 -16.47 0.64 34.93
C ASN A 139 -16.94 2.06 34.55
N VAL A 140 -16.08 2.91 33.95
CA VAL A 140 -16.48 4.25 33.47
C VAL A 140 -17.23 4.24 32.13
N GLY A 141 -17.60 3.06 31.61
CA GLY A 141 -18.36 2.94 30.37
C GLY A 141 -17.54 2.95 29.07
N LYS A 142 -16.22 2.69 29.12
CA LYS A 142 -15.36 2.62 27.91
C LYS A 142 -15.91 1.67 26.85
N SER A 143 -16.20 0.42 27.24
CA SER A 143 -16.72 -0.59 26.32
C SER A 143 -18.15 -0.27 25.86
N SER A 144 -18.96 0.43 26.67
CA SER A 144 -20.27 0.93 26.24
C SER A 144 -20.15 2.03 25.19
N PHE A 145 -19.19 2.95 25.35
CA PHE A 145 -18.90 4.00 24.36
C PHE A 145 -18.39 3.41 23.04
N LEU A 146 -17.43 2.49 23.09
CA LEU A 146 -16.90 1.81 21.91
C LEU A 146 -18.03 1.09 21.16
N ASN A 147 -18.87 0.31 21.86
CA ASN A 147 -20.04 -0.35 21.25
C ASN A 147 -21.04 0.62 20.63
N LEU A 148 -21.26 1.80 21.22
CA LEU A 148 -22.13 2.83 20.64
C LEU A 148 -21.54 3.43 19.37
N LEU A 149 -20.22 3.69 19.37
CA LEU A 149 -19.49 4.22 18.22
C LEU A 149 -19.53 3.22 17.05
N LEU A 150 -19.23 1.95 17.34
CA LEU A 150 -19.24 0.85 16.37
C LEU A 150 -20.62 0.61 15.76
N LYS A 151 -21.69 0.78 16.52
CA LYS A 151 -23.06 0.62 15.99
C LYS A 151 -23.50 1.75 15.08
N LYS A 152 -22.93 2.95 15.22
CA LYS A 152 -23.29 4.12 14.39
C LYS A 152 -22.54 4.17 13.07
N GLU A 153 -21.30 3.70 13.04
CA GLU A 153 -20.35 3.94 11.94
C GLU A 153 -19.84 2.63 11.30
N ARG A 154 -20.63 1.54 11.34
CA ARG A 154 -20.29 0.30 10.65
C ARG A 154 -20.25 0.55 9.13
N ALA A 155 -19.06 0.87 8.62
CA ALA A 155 -18.68 0.50 7.27
C ALA A 155 -18.72 -1.03 7.18
N ILE A 156 -19.15 -1.58 6.05
CA ILE A 156 -19.29 -3.03 5.86
C ILE A 156 -17.88 -3.65 5.95
N VAL A 157 -17.48 -4.10 7.14
CA VAL A 157 -16.22 -4.81 7.33
C VAL A 157 -16.44 -6.24 6.88
N SER A 158 -15.59 -6.69 5.96
CA SER A 158 -15.62 -8.03 5.39
C SER A 158 -15.49 -9.11 6.47
N ASP A 159 -16.43 -10.05 6.52
CA ASP A 159 -16.45 -11.22 7.41
C ASP A 159 -15.38 -12.29 7.01
N ILE A 160 -14.17 -11.88 6.64
CA ILE A 160 -13.08 -12.85 6.41
C ILE A 160 -12.46 -13.18 7.76
N ALA A 161 -13.00 -14.21 8.39
CA ALA A 161 -12.39 -14.84 9.55
C ALA A 161 -10.97 -15.31 9.19
N GLY A 162 -9.96 -14.75 9.87
CA GLY A 162 -8.70 -15.47 10.12
C GLY A 162 -7.41 -14.96 9.48
N THR A 163 -7.00 -13.72 9.74
CA THR A 163 -5.57 -13.29 9.74
C THR A 163 -5.47 -12.04 10.61
N THR A 164 -4.80 -11.93 11.75
CA THR A 164 -3.81 -12.67 12.53
C THR A 164 -4.20 -12.61 14.01
N ARG A 165 -3.77 -13.58 14.82
CA ARG A 165 -3.87 -13.54 16.29
C ARG A 165 -3.41 -12.18 16.83
N ASP A 166 -4.26 -11.52 17.62
CA ASP A 166 -3.98 -10.56 18.71
C ASP A 166 -4.98 -9.40 18.72
N VAL A 167 -5.60 -9.20 19.90
CA VAL A 167 -6.51 -8.11 20.31
C VAL A 167 -7.68 -7.84 19.35
N ILE A 168 -8.92 -7.97 19.82
CA ILE A 168 -10.12 -7.53 19.10
C ILE A 168 -9.94 -6.03 18.79
N THR A 169 -9.51 -5.74 17.57
CA THR A 169 -9.21 -4.41 17.05
C THR A 169 -10.35 -4.08 16.10
N GLU A 170 -11.19 -3.13 16.49
CA GLU A 170 -12.34 -2.75 15.69
C GLU A 170 -12.04 -1.42 14.99
N ALA A 171 -12.20 -1.45 13.66
CA ALA A 171 -11.88 -0.36 12.76
C ALA A 171 -13.17 0.38 12.37
N ILE A 172 -13.13 1.72 12.37
CA ILE A 172 -14.29 2.57 12.09
C ILE A 172 -13.90 3.63 11.07
N ASP A 173 -14.73 3.82 10.03
CA ASP A 173 -14.60 4.97 9.14
C ASP A 173 -15.17 6.21 9.83
N ILE A 174 -14.33 7.23 10.03
CA ILE A 174 -14.74 8.54 10.53
C ILE A 174 -14.23 9.61 9.56
N GLY A 175 -15.14 10.17 8.78
CA GLY A 175 -14.82 11.24 7.83
C GLY A 175 -13.94 10.79 6.65
N GLY A 176 -14.07 9.53 6.22
CA GLY A 176 -13.31 8.95 5.13
C GLY A 176 -11.94 8.42 5.54
N TYR A 177 -11.68 8.27 6.84
CA TYR A 177 -10.42 7.76 7.39
C TYR A 177 -10.68 6.62 8.35
N ASN A 178 -9.81 5.62 8.34
CA ASN A 178 -9.94 4.46 9.20
C ASN A 178 -9.37 4.75 10.59
N PHE A 179 -10.12 4.46 11.64
CA PHE A 179 -9.70 4.57 13.05
C PHE A 179 -9.77 3.19 13.69
N VAL A 180 -8.61 2.66 14.08
CA VAL A 180 -8.46 1.34 14.70
C VAL A 180 -8.46 1.53 16.21
N PHE A 181 -9.58 1.20 16.85
CA PHE A 181 -9.73 1.33 18.29
C PHE A 181 -9.17 0.10 19.00
N SER A 182 -8.38 0.35 20.05
CA SER A 182 -7.90 -0.67 20.97
C SER A 182 -8.51 -0.43 22.35
N ASP A 183 -9.26 -1.40 22.88
CA ASP A 183 -9.70 -1.34 24.28
C ASP A 183 -8.50 -1.66 25.18
N THR A 184 -8.11 -0.73 26.04
CA THR A 184 -7.00 -0.92 26.98
C THR A 184 -7.36 -1.86 28.15
N ALA A 185 -8.48 -2.59 28.08
CA ALA A 185 -8.81 -3.65 29.03
C ALA A 185 -7.77 -4.80 29.06
N GLY A 186 -6.82 -4.83 28.12
CA GLY A 186 -5.80 -5.87 28.00
C GLY A 186 -4.35 -5.48 28.34
N ILE A 187 -4.03 -4.24 28.73
CA ILE A 187 -2.68 -3.96 29.29
C ILE A 187 -2.68 -4.32 30.78
N HIS A 188 -3.04 -5.57 31.08
CA HIS A 188 -2.61 -6.17 32.32
C HIS A 188 -1.17 -6.62 32.11
N LYS A 189 -0.27 -6.27 33.04
CA LYS A 189 0.99 -6.98 33.17
C LYS A 189 0.62 -8.46 33.28
N THR A 190 1.11 -9.27 32.35
CA THR A 190 1.13 -10.72 32.50
C THR A 190 1.98 -11.03 33.73
N GLU A 191 1.33 -11.18 34.87
CA GLU A 191 1.85 -12.04 35.94
C GLU A 191 1.29 -13.44 35.64
N ASP A 192 1.90 -14.12 34.67
CA ASP A 192 1.77 -15.57 34.62
C ASP A 192 2.73 -16.17 35.67
N PRO A 193 2.28 -17.11 36.52
CA PRO A 193 3.12 -17.84 37.44
C PRO A 193 4.08 -18.82 36.75
#